data_AF-A0A6N7IC80-F1
#
_entry.id   AF-A0A6N7IC80-F1
#
_cell.length_a   1.000
_cell.length_b   1.000
_cell.length_c   1.000
_cell.angle_alpha   90.00
_cell.angle_beta   90.00
_cell.angle_gamma   90.00
#
_symmetry.space_group_name_H-M   'P 1'
#
loop_
_entity.id
_entity.type
_entity.pdbx_description
1 polymer ?
#
loop_
_entity_poly.entity_id
_entity_poly.type
_entity_poly.pdbx_seq_one_letter_code
_entity_poly.pdbx_strand_id
1 'polypeptide(L)'
;MSGPFIGRSGPTALAESYRERARRAAFGTAAGAPLQPARGTAACIEPMIQVYDYYGRLYLERPHHLLWAGLAHLAGAPIVQGLANAVEHGVDNAYCRMLVDTCRRIFADVAWLHEAFVDDPATAVALARLRDREGARMASYEAIWADLAGDEPSATADANRRLLENEQFVVAQRGYDALRDDARAVSRSVRAVHPYHDDFDGDDIGDPEQRWAWVAAMWRSWAGLPVEERTRLVRLPFDDLRAGRFAPR
;
A
#
# COMPACT_ATOMS: atom_id res chain seq x y z
N MET A 1 -33.81 9.41 15.31
CA MET A 1 -32.47 9.53 14.70
C MET A 1 -31.46 9.60 15.84
N SER A 2 -30.88 8.47 16.19
CA SER A 2 -29.89 8.37 17.26
C SER A 2 -28.51 8.42 16.60
N GLY A 3 -27.78 9.51 16.78
CA GLY A 3 -26.41 9.64 16.29
C GLY A 3 -25.47 8.66 17.01
N PRO A 4 -24.31 8.32 16.43
CA PRO A 4 -23.36 7.44 17.07
C PRO A 4 -22.80 8.11 18.33
N PHE A 5 -22.93 7.40 19.45
CA PHE A 5 -22.42 7.77 20.75
C PHE A 5 -20.89 7.68 20.71
N ILE A 6 -20.19 8.82 20.57
CA ILE A 6 -18.75 8.88 20.79
C ILE A 6 -18.53 8.64 22.29
N GLY A 7 -18.33 7.37 22.66
CA GLY A 7 -17.91 6.99 24.01
C GLY A 7 -16.62 7.73 24.39
N ARG A 8 -16.43 7.95 25.69
CA ARG A 8 -15.40 8.76 26.40
C ARG A 8 -13.91 8.61 25.99
N SER A 9 -13.59 7.89 24.94
CA SER A 9 -12.23 7.72 24.41
C SER A 9 -11.92 8.83 23.40
N GLY A 10 -10.90 9.64 23.66
CA GLY A 10 -10.51 10.73 22.76
C GLY A 10 -10.01 10.23 21.38
N PRO A 11 -9.83 11.13 20.39
CA PRO A 11 -9.47 10.77 19.01
C PRO A 11 -8.23 9.86 18.89
N THR A 12 -7.24 10.03 19.77
CA THR A 12 -6.03 9.18 19.82
C THR A 12 -6.34 7.73 20.20
N ALA A 13 -7.24 7.51 21.16
CA ALA A 13 -7.63 6.16 21.58
C ALA A 13 -8.46 5.46 20.49
N LEU A 14 -9.31 6.21 19.78
CA LEU A 14 -10.02 5.69 18.61
C LEU A 14 -9.05 5.31 17.49
N ALA A 15 -8.05 6.16 17.18
CA ALA A 15 -7.01 5.85 16.21
C ALA A 15 -6.25 4.56 16.56
N GLU A 16 -5.88 4.35 17.83
CA GLU A 16 -5.20 3.12 18.24
C GLU A 16 -6.10 1.88 18.09
N SER A 17 -7.39 1.99 18.37
CA SER A 17 -8.32 0.87 18.15
C SER A 17 -8.38 0.44 16.68
N TYR A 18 -8.32 1.39 15.74
CA TYR A 18 -8.25 1.08 14.31
C TYR A 18 -6.89 0.54 13.89
N ARG A 19 -5.79 0.97 14.51
CA ARG A 19 -4.46 0.37 14.29
C ARG A 19 -4.43 -1.08 14.76
N GLU A 20 -5.01 -1.38 15.93
CA GLU A 20 -5.17 -2.75 16.39
C GLU A 20 -6.07 -3.59 15.48
N ARG A 21 -7.18 -3.00 15.01
CA ARG A 21 -8.09 -3.65 14.06
C ARG A 21 -7.36 -4.02 12.77
N ALA A 22 -6.61 -3.09 12.17
CA ALA A 22 -5.81 -3.35 10.98
C ALA A 22 -4.79 -4.47 11.21
N ARG A 23 -4.06 -4.46 12.34
CA ARG A 23 -3.12 -5.53 12.70
C ARG A 23 -3.81 -6.90 12.81
N ARG A 24 -4.96 -6.96 13.50
CA ARG A 24 -5.76 -8.20 13.60
C ARG A 24 -6.25 -8.66 12.23
N ALA A 25 -6.73 -7.74 11.41
CA ALA A 25 -7.25 -8.04 10.09
C ALA A 25 -6.16 -8.58 9.17
N ALA A 26 -4.94 -8.04 9.21
CA ALA A 26 -3.82 -8.51 8.40
C ALA A 26 -3.16 -9.78 8.94
N PHE A 27 -2.87 -9.83 10.24
CA PHE A 27 -1.98 -10.83 10.83
C PHE A 27 -2.67 -11.82 11.78
N GLY A 28 -3.99 -11.69 11.99
CA GLY A 28 -4.73 -12.47 12.98
C GLY A 28 -4.46 -12.08 14.43
N THR A 29 -3.60 -11.08 14.70
CA THR A 29 -3.23 -10.63 16.04
C THR A 29 -3.03 -9.11 16.10
N ALA A 30 -3.39 -8.50 17.23
CA ALA A 30 -3.04 -7.09 17.51
C ALA A 30 -1.62 -6.93 18.06
N ALA A 31 -1.01 -8.03 18.53
CA ALA A 31 0.25 -8.03 19.25
C ALA A 31 1.42 -8.42 18.35
N GLY A 32 2.58 -7.81 18.62
CA GLY A 32 3.83 -8.07 17.90
C GLY A 32 3.99 -7.22 16.65
N ALA A 33 5.18 -7.31 16.05
CA ALA A 33 5.48 -6.71 14.75
C ALA A 33 5.93 -7.84 13.81
N PRO A 34 5.01 -8.41 12.99
CA PRO A 34 5.36 -9.50 12.08
C PRO A 34 6.39 -9.09 11.04
N LEU A 35 6.30 -7.85 10.54
CA LEU A 35 7.29 -7.25 9.64
C LEU A 35 8.46 -6.68 10.45
N GLN A 36 9.51 -7.47 10.65
CA GLN A 36 10.73 -7.08 11.36
C GLN A 36 11.96 -7.27 10.46
N PRO A 37 12.41 -6.21 9.75
CA PRO A 37 13.57 -6.30 8.85
C PRO A 37 14.84 -6.85 9.52
N ALA A 38 15.01 -6.61 10.83
CA ALA A 38 16.13 -7.11 11.61
C ALA A 38 16.15 -8.65 11.76
N ARG A 39 15.03 -9.34 11.50
CA ARG A 39 14.95 -10.81 11.49
C ARG A 39 15.29 -11.44 10.13
N GLY A 40 15.68 -10.61 9.16
CA GLY A 40 16.00 -11.03 7.80
C GLY A 40 14.77 -11.04 6.88
N THR A 41 15.04 -10.94 5.58
CA THR A 41 14.00 -10.89 4.54
C THR A 41 13.18 -12.16 4.50
N ALA A 42 13.81 -13.33 4.65
CA ALA A 42 13.14 -14.63 4.65
C ALA A 42 12.00 -14.72 5.68
N ALA A 43 12.24 -14.21 6.90
CA ALA A 43 11.25 -14.21 7.98
C ALA A 43 10.05 -13.27 7.73
N CYS A 44 10.17 -12.36 6.75
CA CYS A 44 9.18 -11.33 6.46
C CYS A 44 8.35 -11.62 5.21
N ILE A 45 8.69 -12.62 4.40
CA ILE A 45 7.95 -12.96 3.17
C ILE A 45 6.47 -13.22 3.47
N GLU A 46 6.18 -14.13 4.41
CA GLU A 46 4.80 -14.48 4.76
C GLU A 46 4.03 -13.28 5.36
N PRO A 47 4.57 -12.53 6.34
CA PRO A 47 3.95 -11.27 6.77
C PRO A 47 3.68 -10.25 5.66
N MET A 48 4.53 -10.16 4.63
CA MET A 48 4.29 -9.26 3.49
C MET A 48 3.11 -9.75 2.64
N ILE A 49 3.01 -11.05 2.38
CA ILE A 49 1.84 -11.65 1.69
C ILE A 49 0.56 -11.30 2.45
N GLN A 50 0.56 -11.48 3.77
CA GLN A 50 -0.58 -11.13 4.63
C GLN A 50 -1.01 -9.67 4.51
N VAL A 51 -0.06 -8.73 4.42
CA VAL A 51 -0.36 -7.30 4.19
C VAL A 51 -0.98 -7.05 2.82
N TYR A 52 -0.45 -7.65 1.76
CA TYR A 52 -0.97 -7.41 0.41
C TYR A 52 -2.32 -8.10 0.19
N ASP A 53 -2.56 -9.29 0.74
CA ASP A 53 -3.87 -9.94 0.77
C ASP A 53 -4.89 -9.12 1.59
N TYR A 54 -4.43 -8.52 2.69
CA TYR A 54 -5.24 -7.60 3.47
C TYR A 54 -5.75 -6.41 2.64
N TYR A 55 -4.86 -5.75 1.88
CA TYR A 55 -5.28 -4.66 1.00
C TYR A 55 -6.20 -5.12 -0.14
N GLY A 56 -5.99 -6.32 -0.67
CA GLY A 56 -6.91 -6.93 -1.64
C GLY A 56 -8.32 -7.09 -1.09
N ARG A 57 -8.46 -7.55 0.17
CA ARG A 57 -9.76 -7.65 0.83
C ARG A 57 -10.42 -6.28 1.04
N LEU A 58 -9.68 -5.29 1.51
CA LEU A 58 -10.20 -3.92 1.64
C LEU A 58 -10.73 -3.37 0.32
N TYR A 59 -10.00 -3.56 -0.78
CA TYR A 59 -10.47 -3.19 -2.11
C TYR A 59 -11.82 -3.84 -2.44
N LEU A 60 -11.93 -5.16 -2.21
CA LEU A 60 -13.16 -5.91 -2.53
C LEU A 60 -14.37 -5.48 -1.69
N GLU A 61 -14.17 -4.89 -0.51
CA GLU A 61 -15.25 -4.32 0.30
C GLU A 61 -15.75 -2.98 -0.24
N ARG A 62 -14.88 -2.18 -0.88
CA ARG A 62 -15.22 -0.85 -1.43
C ARG A 62 -14.53 -0.62 -2.79
N PRO A 63 -14.88 -1.38 -3.85
CA PRO A 63 -14.10 -1.45 -5.09
C PRO A 63 -14.14 -0.18 -5.96
N HIS A 64 -15.09 0.72 -5.68
CA HIS A 64 -15.16 2.04 -6.30
C HIS A 64 -14.30 3.08 -5.58
N HIS A 65 -14.01 2.89 -4.28
CA HIS A 65 -13.37 3.90 -3.45
C HIS A 65 -11.90 3.57 -3.14
N LEU A 66 -11.58 2.32 -2.80
CA LEU A 66 -10.26 1.95 -2.28
C LEU A 66 -9.30 1.48 -3.38
N LEU A 67 -9.21 2.24 -4.47
CA LEU A 67 -8.40 1.89 -5.64
C LEU A 67 -6.91 1.73 -5.30
N TRP A 68 -6.37 2.52 -4.37
CA TRP A 68 -4.99 2.39 -3.88
C TRP A 68 -4.75 1.01 -3.27
N ALA A 69 -5.69 0.49 -2.46
CA ALA A 69 -5.56 -0.81 -1.82
C ALA A 69 -5.54 -1.96 -2.85
N GLY A 70 -6.36 -1.85 -3.89
CA GLY A 70 -6.36 -2.82 -4.99
C GLY A 70 -5.06 -2.79 -5.79
N LEU A 71 -4.50 -1.60 -6.04
CA LEU A 71 -3.19 -1.48 -6.67
C LEU A 71 -2.07 -2.05 -5.79
N ALA A 72 -2.09 -1.75 -4.48
CA ALA A 72 -1.10 -2.26 -3.53
C ALA A 72 -1.07 -3.79 -3.51
N HIS A 73 -2.23 -4.45 -3.56
CA HIS A 73 -2.33 -5.91 -3.68
C HIS A 73 -1.65 -6.44 -4.95
N LEU A 74 -1.94 -5.85 -6.11
CA LEU A 74 -1.38 -6.29 -7.39
C LEU A 74 0.12 -6.00 -7.52
N ALA A 75 0.57 -4.81 -7.14
CA ALA A 75 1.96 -4.40 -7.21
C ALA A 75 2.83 -5.08 -6.14
N GLY A 76 2.23 -5.46 -5.00
CA GLY A 76 2.93 -6.14 -3.91
C GLY A 76 3.38 -7.56 -4.24
N ALA A 77 2.57 -8.33 -4.98
CA ALA A 77 2.88 -9.70 -5.36
C ALA A 77 4.25 -9.89 -6.06
N PRO A 78 4.57 -9.17 -7.14
CA PRO A 78 5.87 -9.27 -7.81
C PRO A 78 7.03 -8.75 -6.95
N ILE A 79 6.80 -7.78 -6.06
CA ILE A 79 7.80 -7.35 -5.06
C ILE A 79 8.13 -8.51 -4.11
N VAL A 80 7.11 -9.18 -3.57
CA VAL A 80 7.27 -10.36 -2.71
C VAL A 80 7.97 -11.49 -3.47
N GLN A 81 7.62 -11.72 -4.73
CA GLN A 81 8.28 -12.75 -5.54
C GLN A 81 9.77 -12.42 -5.77
N GLY A 82 10.10 -11.15 -6.05
CA GLY A 82 11.49 -10.71 -6.17
C GLY A 82 12.29 -10.95 -4.89
N LEU A 83 11.72 -10.64 -3.73
CA LEU A 83 12.33 -10.91 -2.43
C LEU A 83 12.46 -12.41 -2.13
N ALA A 84 11.45 -13.22 -2.46
CA ALA A 84 11.50 -14.66 -2.29
C ALA A 84 12.60 -15.29 -3.16
N ASN A 85 12.70 -14.89 -4.43
CA ASN A 85 13.77 -15.30 -5.32
C ASN A 85 15.14 -14.90 -4.78
N ALA A 86 15.29 -13.68 -4.26
CA ALA A 86 16.54 -13.22 -3.65
C ALA A 86 16.94 -14.13 -2.48
N VAL A 87 16.01 -14.42 -1.57
CA VAL A 87 16.22 -15.32 -0.42
C VAL A 87 16.61 -16.73 -0.86
N GLU A 88 15.93 -17.29 -1.86
CA GLU A 88 16.24 -18.62 -2.43
C GLU A 88 17.67 -18.70 -2.99
N HIS A 89 18.20 -17.59 -3.50
CA HIS A 89 19.57 -17.48 -3.99
C HIS A 89 20.56 -16.99 -2.91
N GLY A 90 20.17 -16.97 -1.64
CA GLY A 90 21.02 -16.57 -0.52
C GLY A 90 21.28 -15.07 -0.41
N VAL A 91 20.45 -14.23 -1.07
CA VAL A 91 20.55 -12.76 -1.04
C VAL A 91 19.60 -12.19 0.02
N ASP A 92 20.17 -11.64 1.09
CA ASP A 92 19.47 -10.85 2.11
C ASP A 92 20.32 -9.60 2.43
N ASN A 93 20.21 -8.60 1.55
CA ASN A 93 20.98 -7.36 1.62
C ASN A 93 20.16 -6.18 2.18
N ALA A 94 20.82 -5.02 2.32
CA ALA A 94 20.18 -3.81 2.84
C ALA A 94 18.96 -3.39 2.00
N TYR A 95 19.03 -3.51 0.67
CA TYR A 95 17.93 -3.21 -0.22
C TYR A 95 16.70 -4.10 0.03
N CYS A 96 16.89 -5.41 0.19
CA CYS A 96 15.82 -6.34 0.54
C CYS A 96 15.15 -5.97 1.86
N ARG A 97 15.94 -5.61 2.89
CA ARG A 97 15.44 -5.18 4.19
C ARG A 97 14.74 -3.82 4.13
N MET A 98 15.16 -2.93 3.24
CA MET A 98 14.50 -1.65 2.99
C MET A 98 13.11 -1.84 2.37
N LEU A 99 12.94 -2.78 1.44
CA LEU A 99 11.61 -3.09 0.89
C LEU A 99 10.67 -3.64 1.97
N VAL A 100 11.16 -4.52 2.84
CA VAL A 100 10.41 -5.00 4.02
C VAL A 100 10.04 -3.84 4.95
N ASP A 101 11.00 -2.96 5.26
CA ASP A 101 10.77 -1.82 6.15
C ASP A 101 9.78 -0.81 5.54
N THR A 102 9.83 -0.62 4.22
CA THR A 102 8.88 0.21 3.48
C THR A 102 7.48 -0.37 3.58
N CYS A 103 7.29 -1.66 3.31
CA CYS A 103 6.00 -2.35 3.50
C CYS A 103 5.46 -2.15 4.92
N ARG A 104 6.31 -2.35 5.93
CA ARG A 104 5.97 -2.13 7.35
C ARG A 104 5.49 -0.70 7.62
N ARG A 105 6.19 0.29 7.08
CA ARG A 105 5.86 1.71 7.29
C ARG A 105 4.57 2.10 6.59
N ILE A 106 4.36 1.65 5.36
CA ILE A 106 3.12 1.89 4.60
C ILE A 106 1.93 1.32 5.37
N PHE A 107 2.04 0.06 5.84
CA PHE A 107 1.00 -0.56 6.65
C PHE A 107 0.68 0.27 7.90
N ALA A 108 1.70 0.66 8.66
CA ALA A 108 1.52 1.47 9.86
C ALA A 108 0.93 2.86 9.57
N ASP A 109 1.18 3.41 8.38
CA ASP A 109 0.76 4.75 7.98
C ASP A 109 -0.72 4.82 7.63
N VAL A 110 -1.21 3.90 6.77
CA VAL A 110 -2.54 4.05 6.15
C VAL A 110 -3.52 2.91 6.41
N ALA A 111 -3.09 1.73 6.88
CA ALA A 111 -4.00 0.58 7.03
C ALA A 111 -5.18 0.88 7.97
N TRP A 112 -4.90 1.54 9.09
CA TRP A 112 -5.92 1.90 10.08
C TRP A 112 -6.94 2.94 9.58
N LEU A 113 -6.57 3.81 8.64
CA LEU A 113 -7.52 4.73 8.00
C LEU A 113 -8.41 4.00 6.98
N HIS A 114 -7.91 2.95 6.31
CA HIS A 114 -8.73 2.09 5.47
C HIS A 114 -9.77 1.32 6.31
N GLU A 115 -9.37 0.77 7.47
CA GLU A 115 -10.34 0.16 8.40
C GLU A 115 -11.42 1.14 8.84
N ALA A 116 -11.01 2.36 9.21
CA ALA A 116 -11.94 3.40 9.60
C ALA A 116 -12.90 3.75 8.46
N PHE A 117 -12.42 3.79 7.22
CA PHE A 117 -13.23 4.13 6.06
C PHE A 117 -14.25 3.05 5.71
N VAL A 118 -13.84 1.79 5.81
CA VAL A 118 -14.74 0.65 5.62
C VAL A 118 -15.87 0.67 6.65
N ASP A 119 -15.52 0.95 7.91
CA ASP A 119 -16.46 1.06 9.04
C ASP A 119 -17.42 2.25 8.89
N ASP A 120 -16.86 3.44 8.76
CA ASP A 120 -17.57 4.71 8.58
C ASP A 120 -16.65 5.76 7.92
N PRO A 121 -16.90 6.16 6.65
CA PRO A 121 -16.09 7.17 5.95
C PRO A 121 -15.93 8.49 6.71
N ALA A 122 -16.95 8.94 7.46
CA ALA A 122 -16.85 10.18 8.24
C ALA A 122 -15.84 10.05 9.39
N THR A 123 -15.75 8.87 10.01
CA THR A 123 -14.75 8.56 11.02
C THR A 123 -13.34 8.57 10.42
N ALA A 124 -13.13 8.03 9.21
CA ALA A 124 -11.84 8.09 8.53
C ALA A 124 -11.37 9.53 8.29
N VAL A 125 -12.26 10.42 7.83
CA VAL A 125 -11.96 11.85 7.64
C VAL A 125 -11.56 12.51 8.96
N ALA A 126 -12.31 12.26 10.04
CA ALA A 126 -12.02 12.82 11.35
C ALA A 126 -10.65 12.35 11.89
N LEU A 127 -10.30 11.09 11.65
CA LEU A 127 -9.02 10.51 12.06
C LEU A 127 -7.85 10.93 11.16
N ALA A 128 -8.09 11.17 9.88
CA ALA A 128 -7.09 11.65 8.94
C ALA A 128 -6.55 13.04 9.34
N ARG A 129 -7.37 13.88 9.99
CA ARG A 129 -6.93 15.14 10.63
C ARG A 129 -5.85 14.94 11.69
N LEU A 130 -5.92 13.85 12.45
CA LEU A 130 -4.90 13.50 13.43
C LEU A 130 -3.60 13.14 12.71
N ARG A 131 -3.69 12.29 11.67
CA ARG A 131 -2.53 11.89 10.87
C ARG A 131 -1.81 13.08 10.24
N ASP A 132 -2.54 14.08 9.76
CA ASP A 132 -1.97 15.33 9.23
C ASP A 132 -1.12 16.10 10.25
N ARG A 133 -1.34 15.93 11.55
CA ARG A 133 -0.54 16.57 12.61
C ARG A 133 0.69 15.74 13.01
N GLU A 134 0.67 14.44 12.75
CA GLU A 134 1.70 13.50 13.20
C GLU A 134 2.96 13.48 12.32
N GLY A 135 2.93 14.05 11.11
CA GLY A 135 4.13 14.06 10.28
C GLY A 135 4.01 14.68 8.89
N ALA A 136 5.09 14.48 8.13
CA ALA A 136 5.20 14.91 6.74
C ALA A 136 4.12 14.29 5.85
N ARG A 137 3.78 15.01 4.78
CA ARG A 137 2.83 14.66 3.73
C ARG A 137 3.05 15.56 2.51
N MET A 138 2.74 15.05 1.32
CA MET A 138 2.63 15.85 0.09
C MET A 138 1.26 16.50 0.00
N ALA A 139 0.21 15.74 0.28
CA ALA A 139 -1.18 16.18 0.32
C ALA A 139 -1.82 15.87 1.69
N SER A 140 -2.81 16.69 2.09
CA SER A 140 -3.58 16.46 3.32
C SER A 140 -4.31 15.12 3.26
N TYR A 141 -4.10 14.27 4.27
CA TYR A 141 -4.87 13.05 4.44
C TYR A 141 -6.34 13.40 4.67
N GLU A 142 -6.65 14.43 5.47
CA GLU A 142 -8.06 14.84 5.65
C GLU A 142 -8.75 15.10 4.30
N ALA A 143 -8.12 15.89 3.42
CA ALA A 143 -8.67 16.19 2.10
C ALA A 143 -8.80 14.93 1.24
N ILE A 144 -7.77 14.07 1.22
CA ILE A 144 -7.81 12.79 0.49
C ILE A 144 -9.00 11.94 0.95
N TRP A 145 -9.15 11.71 2.25
CA TRP A 145 -10.19 10.86 2.79
C TRP A 145 -11.59 11.49 2.66
N ALA A 146 -11.69 12.83 2.64
CA ALA A 146 -12.94 13.53 2.37
C ALA A 146 -13.39 13.34 0.92
N ASP A 147 -12.45 13.45 -0.03
CA ASP A 147 -12.73 13.20 -1.45
C ASP A 147 -13.08 11.74 -1.71
N LEU A 148 -12.43 10.79 -1.02
CA LEU A 148 -12.81 9.36 -1.04
C LEU A 148 -14.19 9.08 -0.44
N ALA A 149 -14.66 9.88 0.51
CA ALA A 149 -15.97 9.70 1.13
C ALA A 149 -17.12 10.24 0.26
N GLY A 150 -16.81 11.01 -0.79
CA GLY A 150 -17.76 11.40 -1.80
C GLY A 150 -17.99 10.33 -2.86
N ASP A 151 -19.02 10.51 -3.68
CA ASP A 151 -19.41 9.55 -4.72
C ASP A 151 -18.90 9.92 -6.13
N GLU A 152 -18.04 10.94 -6.27
CA GLU A 152 -17.56 11.40 -7.57
C GLU A 152 -16.35 10.56 -8.04
N PRO A 153 -16.45 9.81 -9.16
CA PRO A 153 -15.41 8.87 -9.55
C PRO A 153 -14.05 9.52 -9.85
N SER A 154 -14.02 10.72 -10.44
CA SER A 154 -12.76 11.39 -10.80
C SER A 154 -12.01 11.91 -9.57
N ALA A 155 -12.73 12.44 -8.59
CA ALA A 155 -12.24 12.89 -7.30
C ALA A 155 -11.76 11.69 -6.48
N THR A 156 -12.49 10.58 -6.51
CA THR A 156 -12.08 9.32 -5.89
C THR A 156 -10.77 8.81 -6.49
N ALA A 157 -10.65 8.80 -7.82
CA ALA A 157 -9.41 8.40 -8.48
C ALA A 157 -8.25 9.35 -8.14
N ASP A 158 -8.47 10.67 -8.17
CA ASP A 158 -7.43 11.64 -7.81
C ASP A 158 -7.03 11.54 -6.33
N ALA A 159 -7.97 11.27 -5.42
CA ALA A 159 -7.69 11.08 -4.00
C ALA A 159 -6.79 9.87 -3.75
N ASN A 160 -7.08 8.73 -4.40
CA ASN A 160 -6.21 7.55 -4.33
C ASN A 160 -4.82 7.82 -4.94
N ARG A 161 -4.74 8.61 -6.03
CA ARG A 161 -3.47 9.05 -6.61
C ARG A 161 -2.66 9.88 -5.62
N ARG A 162 -3.28 10.85 -4.95
CA ARG A 162 -2.63 11.67 -3.90
C ARG A 162 -2.22 10.83 -2.69
N LEU A 163 -2.98 9.78 -2.34
CA LEU A 163 -2.57 8.83 -1.31
C LEU A 163 -1.30 8.07 -1.73
N LEU A 164 -1.22 7.64 -3.00
CA LEU A 164 -0.03 7.02 -3.58
C LEU A 164 1.16 7.98 -3.63
N GLU A 165 0.96 9.27 -3.91
CA GLU A 165 2.01 10.28 -3.84
C GLU A 165 2.57 10.42 -2.41
N ASN A 166 1.69 10.51 -1.40
CA ASN A 166 2.12 10.53 0.00
C ASN A 166 2.96 9.30 0.34
N GLU A 167 2.53 8.11 -0.09
CA GLU A 167 3.30 6.88 0.10
C GLU A 167 4.69 6.96 -0.54
N GLN A 168 4.76 7.32 -1.83
CA GLN A 168 5.98 7.26 -2.61
C GLN A 168 7.01 8.32 -2.20
N PHE A 169 6.58 9.55 -1.94
CA PHE A 169 7.46 10.68 -1.63
C PHE A 169 7.76 10.84 -0.14
N VAL A 170 6.94 10.28 0.76
CA VAL A 170 7.12 10.47 2.21
C VAL A 170 7.48 9.17 2.92
N VAL A 171 6.77 8.09 2.63
CA VAL A 171 6.95 6.83 3.35
C VAL A 171 8.11 6.04 2.75
N ALA A 172 8.04 5.78 1.43
CA ALA A 172 9.03 4.99 0.70
C ALA A 172 10.35 5.74 0.50
N GLN A 173 10.30 7.05 0.19
CA GLN A 173 11.52 7.84 -0.12
C GLN A 173 12.56 7.76 1.00
N ARG A 174 12.16 7.66 2.27
CA ARG A 174 13.10 7.50 3.40
C ARG A 174 13.99 6.26 3.27
N GLY A 175 13.48 5.17 2.71
CA GLY A 175 14.24 3.95 2.45
C GLY A 175 15.21 4.14 1.28
N TYR A 176 14.74 4.76 0.20
CA TYR A 176 15.56 5.08 -0.96
C TYR A 176 16.69 6.06 -0.66
N ASP A 177 16.43 7.10 0.14
CA ASP A 177 17.45 8.06 0.58
C ASP A 177 18.57 7.37 1.38
N ALA A 178 18.22 6.40 2.22
CA ALA A 178 19.18 5.66 3.04
C ALA A 178 20.05 4.70 2.24
N LEU A 179 19.60 4.26 1.05
CA LEU A 179 20.24 3.24 0.23
C LEU A 179 20.36 3.68 -1.23
N ARG A 180 20.68 4.96 -1.47
CA ARG A 180 20.65 5.55 -2.80
C ARG A 180 21.50 4.79 -3.82
N ASP A 181 22.71 4.41 -3.44
CA ASP A 181 23.63 3.68 -4.32
C ASP A 181 23.12 2.26 -4.64
N ASP A 182 22.58 1.56 -3.65
CA ASP A 182 21.97 0.23 -3.84
C ASP A 182 20.72 0.33 -4.71
N ALA A 183 19.88 1.35 -4.50
CA ALA A 183 18.68 1.60 -5.30
C ALA A 183 19.05 1.80 -6.77
N ARG A 184 20.06 2.63 -7.04
CA ARG A 184 20.55 2.85 -8.39
C ARG A 184 21.08 1.57 -9.04
N ALA A 185 21.76 0.72 -8.26
CA ALA A 185 22.29 -0.55 -8.76
C ALA A 185 21.18 -1.52 -9.22
N VAL A 186 20.00 -1.45 -8.62
CA VAL A 186 18.88 -2.34 -8.95
C VAL A 186 17.88 -1.76 -9.94
N SER A 187 17.95 -0.47 -10.28
CA SER A 187 17.02 0.21 -11.21
C SER A 187 16.74 -0.59 -12.48
N ARG A 188 17.80 -1.10 -13.14
CA ARG A 188 17.69 -1.87 -14.41
C ARG A 188 17.10 -3.27 -14.25
N SER A 189 16.94 -3.73 -13.02
CA SER A 189 16.31 -5.02 -12.69
C SER A 189 14.83 -4.86 -12.37
N VAL A 190 14.33 -3.63 -12.22
CA VAL A 190 12.90 -3.35 -12.03
C VAL A 190 12.21 -3.50 -13.38
N ARG A 191 11.60 -4.66 -13.56
CA ARG A 191 10.82 -4.98 -14.75
C ARG A 191 9.35 -4.73 -14.51
N ALA A 192 8.61 -4.86 -15.59
CA ALA A 192 7.20 -5.02 -15.62
C ALA A 192 6.71 -6.03 -14.55
N VAL A 193 6.18 -5.51 -13.44
CA VAL A 193 5.50 -6.17 -12.32
C VAL A 193 4.12 -6.82 -12.63
N HIS A 194 3.30 -6.35 -13.58
CA HIS A 194 2.00 -6.96 -13.98
C HIS A 194 1.75 -6.93 -15.53
N PRO A 195 0.54 -6.94 -16.12
CA PRO A 195 0.38 -6.79 -17.59
C PRO A 195 -0.05 -5.40 -18.06
N TYR A 196 -0.37 -4.52 -17.12
CA TYR A 196 -1.05 -3.25 -17.38
C TYR A 196 -0.15 -2.06 -17.06
N HIS A 197 1.11 -2.15 -17.40
CA HIS A 197 2.17 -1.29 -16.92
C HIS A 197 3.44 -1.60 -17.72
N ASP A 198 4.33 -0.61 -17.79
CA ASP A 198 5.56 -0.69 -18.57
C ASP A 198 6.76 -0.99 -17.67
N ASP A 199 7.86 -1.41 -18.28
CA ASP A 199 9.15 -1.51 -17.61
C ASP A 199 9.57 -0.15 -17.02
N PHE A 200 10.39 -0.17 -15.97
CA PHE A 200 11.01 1.06 -15.47
C PHE A 200 12.08 1.52 -16.47
N ASP A 201 11.80 2.60 -17.20
CA ASP A 201 12.70 3.20 -18.20
C ASP A 201 13.62 4.29 -17.61
N GLY A 202 13.69 4.37 -16.27
CA GLY A 202 14.57 5.30 -15.56
C GLY A 202 15.95 4.71 -15.24
N ASP A 203 16.90 5.59 -14.96
CA ASP A 203 18.26 5.20 -14.56
C ASP A 203 18.40 5.01 -13.04
N ASP A 204 17.53 5.65 -12.26
CA ASP A 204 17.61 5.67 -10.79
C ASP A 204 16.21 5.55 -10.16
N ILE A 205 15.84 4.36 -9.68
CA ILE A 205 14.58 4.14 -8.94
C ILE A 205 14.59 4.84 -7.57
N GLY A 206 15.77 5.24 -7.06
CA GLY A 206 15.91 6.06 -5.87
C GLY A 206 15.56 7.53 -6.10
N ASP A 207 15.62 7.99 -7.36
CA ASP A 207 15.18 9.33 -7.74
C ASP A 207 13.65 9.43 -7.64
N PRO A 208 13.12 10.34 -6.81
CA PRO A 208 11.69 10.42 -6.56
C PRO A 208 10.87 10.75 -7.81
N GLU A 209 11.40 11.58 -8.72
CA GLU A 209 10.67 12.02 -9.92
C GLU A 209 10.61 10.89 -10.94
N GLN A 210 11.73 10.19 -11.18
CA GLN A 210 11.74 9.04 -12.09
C GLN A 210 10.85 7.92 -11.58
N ARG A 211 10.96 7.57 -10.29
CA ARG A 211 10.10 6.56 -9.67
C ARG A 211 8.63 6.96 -9.75
N TRP A 212 8.30 8.23 -9.48
CA TRP A 212 6.93 8.70 -9.57
C TRP A 212 6.38 8.64 -10.99
N ALA A 213 7.14 9.01 -12.01
CA ALA A 213 6.71 8.91 -13.40
C ALA A 213 6.27 7.48 -13.76
N TRP A 214 7.04 6.48 -13.30
CA TRP A 214 6.71 5.06 -13.47
C TRP A 214 5.48 4.64 -12.67
N VAL A 215 5.41 4.98 -11.38
CA VAL A 215 4.26 4.66 -10.52
C VAL A 215 2.97 5.34 -11.02
N ALA A 216 3.05 6.58 -11.52
CA ALA A 216 1.93 7.32 -12.09
C ALA A 216 1.45 6.72 -13.41
N ALA A 217 2.34 6.17 -14.24
CA ALA A 217 1.95 5.40 -15.43
C ALA A 217 1.18 4.14 -15.03
N MET A 218 1.70 3.37 -14.07
CA MET A 218 1.02 2.20 -13.49
C MET A 218 -0.36 2.57 -12.92
N TRP A 219 -0.45 3.66 -12.15
CA TRP A 219 -1.69 4.17 -11.59
C TRP A 219 -2.73 4.48 -12.67
N ARG A 220 -2.35 5.18 -13.75
CA ARG A 220 -3.27 5.54 -14.84
C ARG A 220 -3.88 4.31 -15.50
N SER A 221 -3.07 3.29 -15.77
CA SER A 221 -3.56 2.03 -16.34
C SER A 221 -4.53 1.33 -15.39
N TRP A 222 -4.20 1.21 -14.10
CA TRP A 222 -5.04 0.58 -13.09
C TRP A 222 -6.38 1.31 -12.87
N ALA A 223 -6.33 2.61 -12.65
CA ALA A 223 -7.51 3.43 -12.40
C ALA A 223 -8.43 3.51 -13.64
N GLY A 224 -7.87 3.38 -14.85
CA GLY A 224 -8.61 3.36 -16.11
C GLY A 224 -9.37 2.07 -16.39
N LEU A 225 -9.08 0.96 -15.69
CA LEU A 225 -9.79 -0.31 -15.90
C LEU A 225 -11.28 -0.22 -15.47
N PRO A 226 -12.17 -1.04 -16.05
CA PRO A 226 -13.49 -1.25 -15.48
C PRO A 226 -13.40 -1.88 -14.08
N VAL A 227 -14.39 -1.61 -13.22
CA VAL A 227 -14.41 -2.16 -11.85
C VAL A 227 -14.47 -3.69 -11.85
N GLU A 228 -15.11 -4.28 -12.86
CA GLU A 228 -15.22 -5.72 -13.06
C GLU A 228 -13.84 -6.33 -13.30
N GLU A 229 -13.02 -5.70 -14.14
CA GLU A 229 -11.68 -6.18 -14.46
C GLU A 229 -10.73 -6.00 -13.28
N ARG A 230 -10.78 -4.86 -12.58
CA ARG A 230 -10.04 -4.68 -11.33
C ARG A 230 -10.40 -5.73 -10.29
N THR A 231 -11.70 -5.99 -10.11
CA THR A 231 -12.20 -6.99 -9.17
C THR A 231 -11.77 -8.39 -9.57
N ARG A 232 -11.78 -8.72 -10.86
CA ARG A 232 -11.27 -10.01 -11.36
C ARG A 232 -9.78 -10.18 -11.01
N LEU A 233 -8.97 -9.16 -11.24
CA LEU A 233 -7.53 -9.18 -10.96
C LEU A 233 -7.24 -9.33 -9.47
N VAL A 234 -7.93 -8.56 -8.61
CA VAL A 234 -7.74 -8.64 -7.14
C VAL A 234 -8.27 -9.96 -6.55
N ARG A 235 -9.12 -10.69 -7.26
CA ARG A 235 -9.58 -12.03 -6.86
C ARG A 235 -8.64 -13.16 -7.29
N LEU A 236 -7.62 -12.88 -8.08
CA LEU A 236 -6.64 -13.91 -8.44
C LEU A 236 -5.93 -14.40 -7.17
N PRO A 237 -5.65 -15.71 -7.06
CA PRO A 237 -4.79 -16.21 -5.99
C PRO A 237 -3.47 -15.45 -5.96
N PHE A 238 -2.97 -15.10 -4.77
CA PHE A 238 -1.73 -14.33 -4.65
C PHE A 238 -0.54 -15.02 -5.35
N ASP A 239 -0.50 -16.35 -5.32
CA ASP A 239 0.50 -17.15 -6.05
C ASP A 239 0.39 -17.04 -7.58
N ASP A 240 -0.80 -16.79 -8.12
CA ASP A 240 -0.98 -16.49 -9.54
C ASP A 240 -0.42 -15.09 -9.87
N LEU A 241 -0.68 -14.10 -9.02
CA LEU A 241 -0.13 -12.76 -9.17
C LEU A 241 1.41 -12.77 -9.11
N ARG A 242 1.98 -13.45 -8.12
CA ARG A 242 3.43 -13.61 -7.94
C ARG A 242 4.11 -14.24 -9.16
N ALA A 243 3.43 -15.20 -9.79
CA ALA A 243 3.94 -15.90 -10.96
C ALA A 243 3.62 -15.20 -12.28
N GLY A 244 3.03 -14.00 -12.25
CA GLY A 244 2.68 -13.24 -13.44
C GLY A 244 1.54 -13.86 -14.26
N ARG A 245 0.68 -14.68 -13.65
CA ARG A 245 -0.44 -15.37 -14.32
C ARG A 245 -1.73 -14.57 -14.15
N PHE A 246 -1.97 -13.63 -15.07
CA PHE A 246 -3.12 -12.72 -15.01
C PHE A 246 -4.31 -13.09 -15.92
N ALA A 247 -4.11 -14.06 -16.82
CA ALA A 247 -5.14 -14.55 -17.72
C ALA A 247 -6.22 -15.36 -16.98
N PRO A 248 -7.49 -15.35 -17.44
CA PRO A 248 -8.52 -16.26 -16.95
C PRO A 248 -8.09 -17.72 -17.18
N ARG A 249 -8.35 -18.59 -16.20
CA ARG A 249 -8.23 -20.05 -16.35
C ARG A 249 -9.54 -20.63 -16.88
#